data_AF-A0A3B0SRF6-F1
#
_entry.id   AF-A0A3B0SRF6-F1
#
_cell.length_a   1.000
_cell.length_b   1.000
_cell.length_c   1.000
_cell.angle_alpha   90.00
_cell.angle_beta   90.00
_cell.angle_gamma   90.00
#
_symmetry.space_group_name_H-M   'P 1'
#
loop_
_entity.id
_entity.type
_entity.pdbx_description
1 polymer ?
#
loop_
_entity_poly.entity_id
_entity_poly.type
_entity_poly.pdbx_seq_one_letter_code
_entity_poly.pdbx_strand_id
1 'polypeptide(L)' 'KVIDTPIICTHAQSEEAILAEKVIGAADLEKCAGIGATLAAGLAIGVF' A
#
# COMPACT_ATOMS: atom_id res chain seq x y z
N LYS A 1 -15.42 4.14 13.08
CA LYS A 1 -15.42 4.30 11.60
C LYS A 1 -14.26 3.48 11.08
N VAL A 2 -14.50 2.49 10.21
CA VAL A 2 -13.41 1.72 9.60
C VAL A 2 -12.70 2.61 8.59
N ILE A 3 -11.37 2.55 8.60
CA ILE A 3 -10.52 3.35 7.72
C ILE A 3 -10.51 2.71 6.33
N ASP A 4 -10.28 3.50 5.29
CA ASP A 4 -10.20 2.98 3.92
C ASP A 4 -8.98 2.05 3.78
N THR A 5 -9.16 0.89 3.12
CA THR A 5 -8.15 -0.16 2.97
C THR A 5 -7.85 -0.41 1.49
N PRO A 6 -7.07 0.48 0.85
CA PRO A 6 -6.83 0.40 -0.59
C PRO A 6 -6.00 -0.83 -0.96
N ILE A 7 -6.38 -1.48 -2.06
CA ILE A 7 -5.59 -2.55 -2.69
C ILE A 7 -5.01 -2.01 -3.99
N ILE A 8 -3.69 -2.06 -4.14
CA ILE A 8 -2.98 -1.64 -5.36
C ILE A 8 -2.70 -2.88 -6.21
N CYS A 9 -3.37 -2.97 -7.36
CA CYS A 9 -3.19 -4.06 -8.31
C CYS A 9 -2.06 -3.74 -9.31
N THR A 10 -1.12 -4.68 -9.49
CA THR A 10 -0.09 -4.59 -10.53
C THR A 10 -0.52 -5.19 -11.87
N HIS A 11 -1.76 -5.71 -11.94
CA HIS A 11 -2.42 -6.18 -13.17
C HIS A 11 -1.68 -7.29 -13.95
N ALA A 12 -0.85 -8.10 -13.27
CA ALA A 12 -0.22 -9.26 -13.89
C ALA A 12 -1.26 -10.40 -14.12
N GLN A 13 -1.59 -10.69 -15.39
CA GLN A 13 -2.60 -11.69 -15.75
C GLN A 13 -2.09 -12.87 -16.61
N SER A 14 -0.89 -12.79 -17.17
CA SER A 14 -0.22 -13.91 -17.86
C SER A 14 0.92 -14.48 -17.01
N GLU A 15 1.38 -15.68 -17.32
CA GLU A 15 2.51 -16.31 -16.63
C GLU A 15 3.76 -15.42 -16.68
N GLU A 16 4.08 -14.87 -17.85
CA GLU A 16 5.24 -13.99 -18.04
C GLU A 16 5.11 -12.73 -17.19
N ALA A 17 3.93 -12.11 -17.15
CA ALA A 17 3.67 -10.91 -16.35
C ALA A 17 3.70 -11.19 -14.84
N ILE A 18 3.28 -12.38 -14.41
CA ILE A 18 3.33 -12.80 -13.00
C ILE A 18 4.76 -13.01 -12.54
N LEU A 19 5.59 -13.61 -13.40
CA LEU A 19 7.01 -13.89 -13.15
C LEU A 19 7.91 -12.65 -13.31
N ALA A 20 7.46 -11.63 -14.03
CA ALA A 20 8.17 -10.37 -14.18
C ALA A 20 8.23 -9.56 -12.87
N GLU A 21 9.20 -8.63 -12.82
CA GLU A 21 9.31 -7.66 -11.74
C GLU A 21 8.05 -6.80 -11.65
N LYS A 22 7.52 -6.63 -10.43
CA LYS A 22 6.30 -5.86 -10.17
C LYS A 22 6.68 -4.46 -9.73
N VAL A 23 6.29 -3.47 -10.53
CA VAL A 23 6.54 -2.05 -10.23
C VAL A 23 5.25 -1.39 -9.75
N ILE A 24 5.32 -0.73 -8.59
CA ILE A 24 4.24 0.12 -8.07
C ILE A 24 4.56 1.56 -8.44
N GLY A 25 3.57 2.29 -8.97
CA GLY A 25 3.74 3.70 -9.35
C GLY A 25 4.01 4.60 -8.15
N ALA A 26 4.73 5.71 -8.38
CA ALA A 26 5.14 6.64 -7.32
C ALA A 26 3.96 7.17 -6.49
N ALA A 27 2.83 7.48 -7.12
CA ALA A 27 1.63 7.97 -6.43
C ALA A 27 1.04 6.93 -5.47
N ASP A 28 1.12 5.64 -5.82
CA ASP A 28 0.61 4.57 -4.97
C ASP A 28 1.59 4.25 -3.84
N LEU A 29 2.90 4.35 -4.09
CA LEU A 29 3.92 4.29 -3.04
C LEU A 29 3.77 5.42 -2.01
N GLU A 30 3.48 6.65 -2.46
CA GLU A 30 3.23 7.79 -1.58
C GLU A 30 2.00 7.56 -0.68
N LYS A 31 0.91 7.01 -1.23
CA LYS A 31 -0.27 6.63 -0.43
C LYS A 31 0.09 5.59 0.64
N CYS A 32 0.85 4.56 0.28
CA CYS A 32 1.29 3.54 1.24
C CYS A 32 2.11 4.15 2.38
N ALA A 33 3.03 5.07 2.05
CA ALA A 33 3.83 5.77 3.04
C ALA A 33 2.95 6.61 3.99
N GLY A 34 1.94 7.31 3.45
CA GLY A 34 0.98 8.09 4.25
C GLY A 34 0.17 7.25 5.24
N ILE A 35 -0.30 6.06 4.82
CA ILE A 35 -1.00 5.12 5.70
C ILE A 35 -0.08 4.64 6.82
N GLY A 36 1.15 4.24 6.46
CA GLY A 36 2.16 3.82 7.44
C GLY A 36 2.50 4.91 8.46
N ALA A 37 2.65 6.16 8.01
CA ALA A 37 2.90 7.31 8.88
C ALA A 37 1.74 7.54 9.86
N THR A 38 0.50 7.39 9.40
CA THR A 38 -0.70 7.53 10.25
C THR A 38 -0.75 6.43 11.31
N LEU A 39 -0.44 5.19 10.93
CA LEU A 39 -0.33 4.07 11.86
C LEU A 39 0.76 4.33 12.92
N ALA A 40 1.95 4.75 12.49
CA ALA A 40 3.07 5.04 13.38
C ALA A 40 2.73 6.16 14.38
N ALA A 41 2.05 7.21 13.94
CA ALA A 41 1.59 8.29 14.80
C ALA A 41 0.59 7.79 15.86
N GLY A 42 -0.37 6.94 15.48
CA GLY A 42 -1.31 6.32 16.41
C GLY A 42 -0.63 5.48 17.48
N LEU A 43 0.34 4.65 17.07
CA LEU A 43 1.14 3.86 18.00
C LEU A 43 1.93 4.73 18.99
N ALA A 44 2.52 5.84 18.52
CA ALA A 44 3.29 6.75 19.37
C ALA A 44 2.44 7.42 20.47
N ILE A 45 1.13 7.58 20.25
CA ILE A 45 0.19 8.16 21.22
C ILE A 45 -0.63 7.10 21.98
N GLY A 46 -0.35 5.81 21.78
CA GLY A 46 -1.02 4.71 22.47
C GLY A 46 -2.44 4.39 21.96
N VAL A 47 -2.73 4.67 20.70
CA VAL A 47 -4.00 4.32 20.03
C VAL A 47 -3.79 3.07 19.16
N PHE A 48 -4.63 2.04 19.37
CA PHE A 48 -4.58 0.74 18.68
C PHE A 48 -5.98 0.32 18.20
#